data_AF-A0A1U7UQL7-F1
#
_entry.id   AF-A0A1U7UQL7-F1
#
_cell.length_a   1.000
_cell.length_b   1.000
_cell.length_c   1.000
_cell.angle_alpha   90.00
_cell.angle_beta   90.00
_cell.angle_gamma   90.00
#
_symmetry.space_group_name_H-M   'P 1'
#
loop_
_entity.id
_entity.type
_entity.pdbx_description
1 polymer ?
#
loop_
_entity_poly.entity_id
_entity_poly.type
_entity_poly.pdbx_seq_one_letter_code
_entity_poly.pdbx_strand_id
1 'polypeptide(L)'
;NVNDTNLFCSVFWNLKYQLDVRGNMFGMLAAHTIRPLVSLHHMEMNDAIFPNMTKMKALEHLYEAAKFDPHRILQQTVCYDRWFTWTVSVSWGYAVQVFGYHVFLPDAQRVQESYFPWQKGDLARHYDLDTRPYEPDPCKRQLVYFLDNVSSGTDGIKTIYKKKTPENCTINMVSPRKLEEIRVTSQKLDLDKKQLLSPRRQCCDVLPSTSRSVMEIGIRECNEDELIYIHP
;
A
#
# COMPACT_ATOMS: atom_id res chain seq x y z
N ASN A 1 -21.77 17.80 26.30
CA ASN A 1 -22.02 17.22 24.96
C ASN A 1 -21.69 18.27 23.93
N VAL A 2 -20.88 17.89 22.94
CA VAL A 2 -20.05 18.76 22.07
C VAL A 2 -18.77 19.18 22.77
N ASN A 3 -17.69 18.40 22.61
CA ASN A 3 -16.30 18.87 22.44
C ASN A 3 -15.23 17.76 22.40
N ASP A 4 -15.47 16.64 21.70
CA ASP A 4 -14.41 15.62 21.47
C ASP A 4 -13.85 15.64 20.03
N THR A 5 -14.41 16.43 19.12
CA THR A 5 -13.91 16.57 17.74
C THR A 5 -12.71 17.52 17.61
N ASN A 6 -12.45 18.36 18.60
CA ASN A 6 -11.35 19.33 18.55
C ASN A 6 -10.02 18.81 19.11
N LEU A 7 -10.01 17.66 19.80
CA LEU A 7 -8.78 17.09 20.35
C LEU A 7 -7.98 16.27 19.32
N PHE A 8 -8.59 15.87 18.21
CA PHE A 8 -7.89 15.20 17.11
C PHE A 8 -6.93 16.15 16.36
N CYS A 9 -7.17 17.46 16.43
CA CYS A 9 -6.43 18.45 15.66
C CYS A 9 -5.22 19.05 16.41
N SER A 10 -5.19 18.98 17.75
CA SER A 10 -4.21 19.75 18.55
C SER A 10 -2.83 19.10 18.71
N VAL A 11 -2.69 17.78 18.50
CA VAL A 11 -1.40 17.08 18.64
C VAL A 11 -0.58 17.07 17.33
N PHE A 12 -1.18 17.48 16.20
CA PHE A 12 -0.54 17.46 14.87
C PHE A 12 0.05 18.81 14.42
N TRP A 13 0.08 19.82 15.31
CA TRP A 13 0.38 21.22 14.95
C TRP A 13 1.80 21.53 14.46
N ASN A 14 2.74 20.57 14.47
CA ASN A 14 4.11 20.80 13.98
C ASN A 14 4.50 19.98 12.74
N LEU A 15 3.59 19.22 12.13
CA LEU A 15 3.86 18.49 10.89
C LEU A 15 2.68 18.63 9.92
N LYS A 16 2.77 19.62 9.03
CA LYS A 16 1.80 19.89 7.97
C LYS A 16 1.91 18.79 6.88
N TYR A 17 1.41 17.58 7.12
CA TYR A 17 1.29 16.52 6.10
C TYR A 17 0.01 16.71 5.27
N GLN A 18 -0.12 17.85 4.57
CA GLN A 18 -1.10 17.99 3.50
C GLN A 18 -0.48 17.44 2.22
N LEU A 19 -1.10 16.41 1.63
CA LEU A 19 -0.60 15.77 0.42
C LEU A 19 -1.12 16.51 -0.83
N ASP A 20 -0.42 17.58 -1.23
CA ASP A 20 -0.80 18.41 -2.37
C ASP A 20 -0.04 18.01 -3.65
N VAL A 21 -0.53 16.98 -4.34
CA VAL A 21 0.06 16.52 -5.61
C VAL A 21 -0.94 16.55 -6.76
N ARG A 22 -0.41 16.45 -7.98
CA ARG A 22 -1.17 16.35 -9.22
C ARG A 22 -0.84 15.06 -9.96
N GLY A 23 -1.79 14.57 -10.74
CA GLY A 23 -1.62 13.39 -11.61
C GLY A 23 -1.77 12.07 -10.85
N ASN A 24 -0.86 11.13 -11.08
CA ASN A 24 -0.98 9.76 -10.60
C ASN A 24 -0.36 9.59 -9.20
N MET A 25 -1.23 9.45 -8.19
CA MET A 25 -0.86 9.32 -6.78
C MET A 25 -0.41 7.91 -6.37
N PHE A 26 -0.33 6.95 -7.30
CA PHE A 26 -0.08 5.55 -7.00
C PHE A 26 1.14 5.33 -6.10
N GLY A 27 2.30 5.91 -6.45
CA GLY A 27 3.53 5.72 -5.69
C GLY A 27 3.41 6.15 -4.23
N MET A 28 2.73 7.28 -3.98
CA MET A 28 2.53 7.80 -2.63
C MET A 28 1.60 6.93 -1.81
N LEU A 29 0.46 6.51 -2.38
CA LEU A 29 -0.53 5.70 -1.68
C LEU A 29 -0.02 4.26 -1.46
N ALA A 30 0.73 3.72 -2.42
CA ALA A 30 1.24 2.34 -2.36
C ALA A 30 2.46 2.20 -1.43
N ALA A 31 3.27 3.24 -1.26
CA ALA A 31 4.39 3.29 -0.32
C ALA A 31 4.06 4.09 0.95
N HIS A 32 2.77 4.32 1.22
CA HIS A 32 2.35 5.13 2.36
C HIS A 32 2.81 4.49 3.67
N THR A 33 3.51 5.29 4.47
CA THR A 33 4.17 4.81 5.67
C THR A 33 3.16 4.39 6.75
N ILE A 34 3.69 3.91 7.88
CA ILE A 34 2.93 3.44 9.03
C ILE A 34 2.09 4.57 9.68
N ARG A 35 2.37 5.85 9.37
CA ARG A 35 1.61 6.97 9.92
C ARG A 35 0.20 7.02 9.31
N PRO A 36 -0.86 7.26 10.10
CA PRO A 36 -2.21 7.42 9.57
C PRO A 36 -2.26 8.51 8.50
N LEU A 37 -2.97 8.24 7.41
CA LEU A 37 -3.23 9.25 6.39
C LEU A 37 -4.12 10.34 6.99
N VAL A 38 -3.58 11.56 7.14
CA VAL A 38 -4.29 12.65 7.82
C VAL A 38 -5.28 13.34 6.90
N SER A 39 -4.89 13.64 5.65
CA SER A 39 -5.83 14.20 4.67
C SER A 39 -5.32 14.06 3.23
N LEU A 40 -6.25 13.73 2.33
CA LEU A 40 -6.09 13.83 0.88
C LEU A 40 -6.88 15.05 0.40
N HIS A 41 -6.19 16.15 0.12
CA HIS A 41 -6.80 17.34 -0.43
C HIS A 41 -6.67 17.37 -1.97
N HIS A 42 -7.58 18.07 -2.65
CA HIS A 42 -7.55 18.30 -4.10
C HIS A 42 -7.62 17.04 -5.00
N MET A 43 -8.36 16.00 -4.59
CA MET A 43 -8.60 14.80 -5.40
C MET A 43 -9.20 15.07 -6.80
N GLU A 44 -9.85 16.22 -7.00
CA GLU A 44 -10.37 16.65 -8.30
C GLU A 44 -9.26 16.85 -9.35
N MET A 45 -8.03 17.16 -8.94
CA MET A 45 -6.88 17.42 -9.80
C MET A 45 -6.00 16.18 -10.03
N ASN A 46 -6.34 15.05 -9.41
CA ASN A 46 -5.60 13.79 -9.49
C ASN A 46 -6.30 12.77 -10.38
N ASP A 47 -5.54 11.80 -10.89
CA ASP A 47 -6.11 10.66 -11.60
C ASP A 47 -6.95 9.79 -10.64
N ALA A 48 -7.86 8.98 -11.19
CA ALA A 48 -8.57 8.02 -10.37
C ALA A 48 -7.56 7.02 -9.75
N ILE A 49 -7.62 6.85 -8.43
CA ILE A 49 -6.66 6.01 -7.70
C ILE A 49 -6.80 4.52 -8.02
N PHE A 50 -8.00 4.10 -8.45
CA PHE A 50 -8.29 2.75 -8.94
C PHE A 50 -8.51 2.77 -10.47
N PRO A 51 -7.96 1.79 -11.20
CA PRO A 51 -8.21 1.67 -12.63
C PRO A 51 -9.68 1.33 -12.91
N ASN A 52 -10.19 1.76 -14.06
CA ASN A 52 -11.57 1.51 -14.50
C ASN A 52 -12.67 2.05 -13.56
N MET A 53 -12.34 3.02 -12.72
CA MET A 53 -13.29 3.73 -11.85
C MET A 53 -13.23 5.23 -12.09
N THR A 54 -14.35 5.93 -11.85
CA THR A 54 -14.33 7.40 -11.76
C THR A 54 -13.69 7.83 -10.44
N LYS A 55 -13.22 9.08 -10.33
CA LYS A 55 -12.58 9.59 -9.10
C LYS A 55 -13.46 9.40 -7.86
N MET A 56 -14.76 9.72 -7.97
CA MET A 56 -15.72 9.55 -6.88
C MET A 56 -15.91 8.08 -6.49
N LYS A 57 -16.14 7.20 -7.47
CA LYS A 57 -16.27 5.75 -7.19
C LYS A 57 -15.01 5.16 -6.58
N ALA A 58 -13.84 5.63 -7.01
CA ALA A 58 -12.56 5.21 -6.47
C ALA A 58 -12.40 5.62 -4.99
N LEU A 59 -12.86 6.81 -4.62
CA LEU A 59 -12.88 7.28 -3.23
C LEU A 59 -13.89 6.52 -2.37
N GLU A 60 -15.10 6.29 -2.89
CA GLU A 60 -16.11 5.46 -2.22
C GLU A 60 -15.56 4.05 -1.96
N HIS A 61 -14.91 3.44 -2.95
CA HIS A 61 -14.29 2.11 -2.82
C HIS A 61 -13.19 2.07 -1.76
N LEU A 62 -12.32 3.09 -1.70
CA LEU A 62 -11.31 3.21 -0.63
C LEU A 62 -11.97 3.39 0.75
N TYR A 63 -13.04 4.19 0.82
CA TYR A 63 -13.77 4.44 2.05
C TYR A 63 -14.47 3.18 2.57
N GLU A 64 -15.04 2.35 1.68
CA GLU A 64 -15.59 1.05 2.08
C GLU A 64 -14.52 0.17 2.74
N ALA A 65 -13.29 0.13 2.22
CA ALA A 65 -12.19 -0.57 2.87
C ALA A 65 -11.83 0.03 4.24
N ALA A 66 -11.80 1.36 4.34
CA ALA A 66 -11.49 2.07 5.59
C ALA A 66 -12.49 1.79 6.71
N LYS A 67 -13.75 1.45 6.40
CA LYS A 67 -14.74 1.04 7.42
C LYS A 67 -14.39 -0.26 8.14
N PHE A 68 -13.65 -1.15 7.49
CA PHE A 68 -13.25 -2.43 8.08
C PHE A 68 -12.03 -2.27 9.00
N ASP A 69 -11.00 -1.55 8.55
CA ASP A 69 -9.77 -1.30 9.31
C ASP A 69 -9.22 0.11 9.06
N PRO A 70 -9.74 1.13 9.77
CA PRO A 70 -9.34 2.51 9.56
C PRO A 70 -7.90 2.79 10.00
N HIS A 71 -7.36 2.01 10.94
CA HIS A 71 -5.99 2.20 11.41
C HIS A 71 -4.94 1.59 10.47
N ARG A 72 -5.33 0.66 9.60
CA ARG A 72 -4.44 0.03 8.62
C ARG A 72 -4.58 0.59 7.19
N ILE A 73 -5.60 1.42 6.91
CA ILE A 73 -5.82 1.95 5.56
C ILE A 73 -4.56 2.60 4.96
N LEU A 74 -4.17 2.15 3.77
CA LEU A 74 -2.95 2.53 3.03
C LEU A 74 -1.61 2.16 3.67
N GLN A 75 -1.58 1.60 4.88
CA GLN A 75 -0.30 1.24 5.51
C GLN A 75 0.42 0.19 4.67
N GLN A 76 1.67 0.48 4.33
CA GLN A 76 2.53 -0.43 3.60
C GLN A 76 3.10 -1.51 4.53
N THR A 77 2.97 -2.76 4.11
CA THR A 77 3.59 -3.93 4.73
C THR A 77 4.33 -4.73 3.66
N VAL A 78 5.58 -5.12 3.93
CA VAL A 78 6.42 -5.87 2.97
C VAL A 78 6.68 -7.29 3.46
N CYS A 79 6.37 -8.27 2.61
CA CYS A 79 6.56 -9.71 2.82
C CYS A 79 7.60 -10.25 1.83
N TYR A 80 8.26 -11.33 2.21
CA TYR A 80 9.22 -12.03 1.37
C TYR A 80 8.75 -13.46 1.15
N ASP A 81 8.58 -13.83 -0.12
CA ASP A 81 8.35 -15.23 -0.47
C ASP A 81 9.68 -15.97 -0.51
N ARG A 82 9.83 -16.99 0.33
CA ARG A 82 11.08 -17.76 0.44
C ARG A 82 11.26 -18.75 -0.71
N TRP A 83 10.19 -19.16 -1.40
CA TRP A 83 10.27 -20.18 -2.44
C TRP A 83 10.72 -19.63 -3.78
N PHE A 84 10.20 -18.48 -4.19
CA PHE A 84 10.50 -17.85 -5.47
C PHE A 84 11.35 -16.58 -5.34
N THR A 85 11.74 -16.22 -4.11
CA THR A 85 12.55 -15.02 -3.81
C THR A 85 11.85 -13.74 -4.27
N TRP A 86 10.51 -13.71 -4.19
CA TRP A 86 9.73 -12.53 -4.54
C TRP A 86 9.61 -11.60 -3.34
N THR A 87 9.55 -10.30 -3.62
CA THR A 87 9.15 -9.30 -2.63
C THR A 87 7.73 -8.86 -2.91
N VAL A 88 6.90 -8.83 -1.88
CA VAL A 88 5.50 -8.42 -1.96
C VAL A 88 5.28 -7.22 -1.06
N SER A 89 4.83 -6.10 -1.62
CA SER A 89 4.51 -4.89 -0.88
C SER A 89 3.00 -4.66 -0.91
N VAL A 90 2.35 -4.83 0.23
CA VAL A 90 0.92 -4.66 0.44
C VAL A 90 0.65 -3.26 0.99
N SER A 91 -0.06 -2.42 0.25
CA SER A 91 -0.74 -1.23 0.77
C SER A 91 -2.19 -1.61 1.07
N TRP A 92 -2.49 -1.76 2.36
CA TRP A 92 -3.77 -2.36 2.78
C TRP A 92 -4.96 -1.49 2.35
N GLY A 93 -5.99 -2.12 1.80
CA GLY A 93 -7.15 -1.42 1.25
C GLY A 93 -6.92 -0.66 -0.07
N TYR A 94 -5.73 -0.74 -0.69
CA TYR A 94 -5.44 -0.06 -1.95
C TYR A 94 -4.83 -0.96 -3.03
N ALA A 95 -3.56 -1.33 -2.88
CA ALA A 95 -2.83 -2.07 -3.92
C ALA A 95 -1.75 -2.98 -3.35
N VAL A 96 -1.46 -4.07 -4.07
CA VAL A 96 -0.33 -4.98 -3.80
C VAL A 96 0.63 -4.93 -4.97
N GLN A 97 1.90 -4.73 -4.67
CA GLN A 97 3.01 -4.75 -5.61
C GLN A 97 3.79 -6.06 -5.46
N VAL A 98 4.01 -6.79 -6.54
CA VAL A 98 4.81 -8.03 -6.55
C VAL A 98 6.04 -7.85 -7.43
N PHE A 99 7.21 -7.94 -6.81
CA PHE A 99 8.51 -7.92 -7.44
C PHE A 99 8.96 -9.36 -7.66
N GLY A 100 9.27 -9.72 -8.91
CA GLY A 100 9.75 -11.06 -9.27
C GLY A 100 11.21 -11.35 -8.85
N TYR A 101 11.74 -10.56 -7.92
CA TYR A 101 13.10 -10.61 -7.40
C TYR A 101 13.13 -10.02 -5.99
N HIS A 102 14.23 -10.25 -5.28
CA HIS A 102 14.44 -9.74 -3.93
C HIS A 102 14.67 -8.23 -3.94
N VAL A 103 13.88 -7.49 -3.16
CA VAL A 103 14.02 -6.05 -2.94
C VAL A 103 14.22 -5.79 -1.43
N PHE A 104 15.30 -5.11 -1.08
CA PHE A 104 15.54 -4.71 0.31
C PHE A 104 14.43 -3.79 0.80
N LEU A 105 14.11 -3.86 2.09
CA LEU A 105 13.02 -3.05 2.63
C LEU A 105 13.20 -1.55 2.34
N PRO A 106 14.38 -0.93 2.57
CA PRO A 106 14.53 0.50 2.33
C PRO A 106 14.16 0.89 0.89
N ASP A 107 14.50 0.04 -0.09
CA ASP A 107 14.18 0.26 -1.50
C ASP A 107 12.70 -0.01 -1.80
N ALA A 108 12.07 -0.99 -1.15
CA ALA A 108 10.64 -1.28 -1.29
C ALA A 108 9.74 -0.17 -0.69
N GLN A 109 10.25 0.57 0.29
CA GLN A 109 9.57 1.70 0.93
C GLN A 109 9.70 3.01 0.14
N ARG A 110 10.56 3.06 -0.88
CA ARG A 110 10.69 4.25 -1.73
C ARG A 110 9.42 4.52 -2.53
N VAL A 111 9.04 5.79 -2.54
CA VAL A 111 7.88 6.29 -3.29
C VAL A 111 8.21 6.24 -4.77
N GLN A 112 7.40 5.53 -5.56
CA GLN A 112 7.56 5.54 -7.00
C GLN A 112 7.19 6.91 -7.57
N GLU A 113 8.03 7.47 -8.44
CA GLU A 113 7.77 8.74 -9.12
C GLU A 113 6.65 8.59 -10.16
N SER A 114 5.40 8.70 -9.72
CA SER A 114 4.21 8.69 -10.60
C SER A 114 3.45 10.02 -10.62
N TYR A 115 3.80 10.96 -9.75
CA TYR A 115 3.08 12.21 -9.53
C TYR A 115 3.88 13.43 -10.01
N PHE A 116 3.19 14.57 -10.11
CA PHE A 116 3.80 15.88 -10.35
C PHE A 116 3.57 16.81 -9.14
N PRO A 117 4.53 17.69 -8.81
CA PRO A 117 4.37 18.65 -7.72
C PRO A 117 3.29 19.69 -8.06
N TRP A 118 2.60 20.22 -7.03
CA TRP A 118 1.55 21.23 -7.21
C TRP A 118 2.06 22.54 -7.84
N GLN A 119 3.26 22.98 -7.46
CA GLN A 119 3.96 24.12 -8.07
C GLN A 119 5.01 23.63 -9.07
N LYS A 120 5.25 24.41 -10.14
CA LYS A 120 6.32 24.11 -11.12
C LYS A 120 7.67 24.23 -10.42
N GLY A 121 8.36 23.12 -10.21
CA GLY A 121 9.66 23.06 -9.57
C GLY A 121 10.14 21.62 -9.38
N ASP A 122 11.34 21.48 -8.82
CA ASP A 122 11.99 20.18 -8.62
C ASP A 122 11.22 19.33 -7.59
N LEU A 123 10.96 18.06 -7.95
CA LEU A 123 10.16 17.08 -7.19
C LEU A 123 10.73 16.85 -5.78
N ALA A 124 12.05 16.79 -5.68
CA ALA A 124 12.78 16.54 -4.44
C ALA A 124 12.78 17.73 -3.47
N ARG A 125 12.48 18.95 -3.94
CA ARG A 125 12.54 20.16 -3.10
C ARG A 125 11.25 20.47 -2.35
N HIS A 126 10.12 19.90 -2.77
CA HIS A 126 8.81 20.20 -2.16
C HIS A 126 8.35 19.14 -1.16
N TYR A 127 8.86 17.91 -1.29
CA TYR A 127 8.52 16.80 -0.41
C TYR A 127 9.81 16.05 -0.05
N ASP A 128 10.09 15.92 1.25
CA ASP A 128 11.21 15.12 1.78
C ASP A 128 10.85 13.63 1.74
N LEU A 129 10.67 13.10 0.53
CA LEU A 129 10.31 11.72 0.25
C LEU A 129 11.48 11.05 -0.48
N ASP A 130 11.91 9.89 0.02
CA ASP A 130 12.86 9.04 -0.72
C ASP A 130 12.12 8.40 -1.91
N THR A 131 12.48 8.82 -3.12
CA THR A 131 11.81 8.41 -4.35
C THR A 131 12.63 7.38 -5.13
N ARG A 132 11.93 6.57 -5.92
CA ARG A 132 12.55 5.70 -6.93
C ARG A 132 12.00 6.02 -8.31
N PRO A 133 12.84 5.98 -9.36
CA PRO A 133 12.42 6.30 -10.71
C PRO A 133 11.35 5.33 -11.20
N TYR A 134 10.48 5.84 -12.06
CA TYR A 134 9.48 5.02 -12.75
C TYR A 134 10.13 4.19 -13.86
N GLU A 135 10.01 2.86 -13.78
CA GLU A 135 10.47 1.95 -14.82
C GLU A 135 9.57 2.04 -16.06
N PRO A 136 10.05 2.55 -17.21
CA PRO A 136 9.24 2.68 -18.42
C PRO A 136 8.86 1.32 -19.03
N ASP A 137 9.69 0.29 -18.89
CA ASP A 137 9.41 -1.05 -19.43
C ASP A 137 8.38 -1.80 -18.56
N PRO A 138 7.15 -2.04 -19.06
CA PRO A 138 6.11 -2.74 -18.30
C PRO A 138 6.50 -4.18 -17.94
N CYS A 139 7.43 -4.80 -18.66
CA CYS A 139 7.87 -6.16 -18.39
C CYS A 139 8.93 -6.24 -17.28
N LYS A 140 9.67 -5.15 -17.06
CA LYS A 140 10.61 -5.01 -15.92
C LYS A 140 9.95 -4.42 -14.67
N ARG A 141 8.82 -3.73 -14.84
CA ARG A 141 8.04 -3.19 -13.72
C ARG A 141 7.49 -4.31 -12.83
N GLN A 142 7.35 -3.98 -11.54
CA GLN A 142 6.61 -4.79 -10.60
C GLN A 142 5.13 -4.91 -11.00
N LEU A 143 4.55 -6.05 -10.68
CA LEU A 143 3.13 -6.30 -10.93
C LEU A 143 2.28 -5.57 -9.89
N VAL A 144 1.17 -5.00 -10.33
CA VAL A 144 0.25 -4.27 -9.46
C VAL A 144 -1.13 -4.91 -9.49
N TYR A 145 -1.63 -5.22 -8.29
CA TYR A 145 -2.97 -5.76 -8.04
C TYR A 145 -3.73 -4.73 -7.22
N PHE A 146 -4.91 -4.32 -7.68
CA PHE A 146 -5.72 -3.33 -6.99
C PHE A 146 -6.82 -3.99 -6.16
N LEU A 147 -7.22 -3.36 -5.05
CA LEU A 147 -8.31 -3.82 -4.21
C LEU A 147 -9.56 -4.04 -5.08
N ASP A 148 -10.08 -5.26 -5.04
CA ASP A 148 -11.32 -5.66 -5.70
C ASP A 148 -12.46 -5.75 -4.69
N ASN A 149 -12.21 -6.35 -3.52
CA ASN A 149 -13.22 -6.57 -2.50
C ASN A 149 -12.62 -6.64 -1.09
N VAL A 150 -13.43 -6.29 -0.08
CA VAL A 150 -13.15 -6.43 1.35
C VAL A 150 -14.32 -7.13 2.04
N SER A 151 -14.03 -8.04 2.97
CA SER A 151 -15.05 -8.79 3.71
C SER A 151 -14.54 -9.19 5.09
N SER A 152 -15.46 -9.40 6.03
CA SER A 152 -15.13 -10.03 7.31
C SER A 152 -15.31 -11.54 7.19
N GLY A 153 -14.31 -12.30 7.62
CA GLY A 153 -14.34 -13.76 7.73
C GLY A 153 -14.17 -14.23 9.17
N THR A 154 -14.14 -15.54 9.37
CA THR A 154 -13.88 -16.17 10.67
C THR A 154 -12.49 -15.83 11.20
N ASP A 155 -11.50 -15.73 10.31
CA ASP A 155 -10.09 -15.51 10.65
C ASP A 155 -9.67 -14.04 10.58
N GLY A 156 -10.64 -13.12 10.64
CA GLY A 156 -10.41 -11.67 10.57
C GLY A 156 -10.88 -11.04 9.27
N ILE A 157 -10.30 -9.90 8.90
CA ILE A 157 -10.66 -9.15 7.70
C ILE A 157 -9.90 -9.73 6.50
N LYS A 158 -10.63 -10.01 5.42
CA LYS A 158 -10.09 -10.53 4.16
C LYS A 158 -10.25 -9.50 3.05
N THR A 159 -9.16 -9.16 2.39
CA THR A 159 -9.12 -8.31 1.20
C THR A 159 -8.64 -9.10 -0.01
N ILE A 160 -9.27 -8.84 -1.16
CA ILE A 160 -8.97 -9.49 -2.43
C ILE A 160 -8.45 -8.43 -3.39
N TYR A 161 -7.32 -8.71 -4.03
CA TYR A 161 -6.69 -7.83 -5.01
C TYR A 161 -6.56 -8.54 -6.35
N LYS A 162 -6.89 -7.85 -7.43
CA LYS A 162 -6.85 -8.41 -8.78
C LYS A 162 -6.04 -7.57 -9.73
N LYS A 163 -5.45 -8.22 -10.72
CA LYS A 163 -4.81 -7.54 -11.84
C LYS A 163 -5.89 -6.86 -12.68
N LYS A 164 -5.76 -5.57 -12.92
CA LYS A 164 -6.73 -4.77 -13.69
C LYS A 164 -6.21 -4.32 -15.05
N THR A 165 -4.89 -4.43 -15.25
CA THR A 165 -4.22 -4.02 -16.48
C THR A 165 -3.57 -5.24 -17.12
N PRO A 166 -3.95 -5.61 -18.36
CA PRO A 166 -3.27 -6.67 -19.09
C PRO A 166 -1.86 -6.20 -19.47
N GLU A 167 -0.88 -7.11 -19.42
CA GLU A 167 0.50 -6.82 -19.82
C GLU A 167 0.94 -7.88 -20.83
N ASN A 168 1.45 -7.41 -21.97
CA ASN A 168 1.96 -8.26 -23.04
C ASN A 168 3.42 -8.60 -22.77
N CYS A 169 3.67 -9.41 -21.74
CA CYS A 169 5.00 -9.85 -21.34
C CYS A 169 5.10 -11.37 -21.36
N THR A 170 6.30 -11.89 -21.66
CA THR A 170 6.55 -13.34 -21.66
C THR A 170 6.35 -13.92 -20.26
N ILE A 171 5.51 -14.94 -20.15
CA ILE A 171 5.18 -15.59 -18.86
C ILE A 171 5.98 -16.88 -18.75
N ASN A 172 7.02 -16.88 -17.91
CA ASN A 172 7.76 -18.09 -17.57
C ASN A 172 7.09 -18.85 -16.42
N MET A 173 7.48 -20.12 -16.20
CA MET A 173 6.87 -20.97 -15.18
C MET A 173 6.93 -20.40 -13.75
N VAL A 174 8.02 -19.71 -13.44
CA VAL A 174 8.34 -19.09 -12.13
C VAL A 174 8.00 -17.60 -12.12
N SER A 175 7.21 -17.11 -13.08
CA SER A 175 6.87 -15.69 -13.12
C SER A 175 5.69 -15.40 -12.20
N PRO A 176 5.74 -14.33 -11.38
CA PRO A 176 4.58 -13.88 -10.61
C PRO A 176 3.44 -13.40 -11.52
N ARG A 177 3.71 -13.24 -12.84
CA ARG A 177 2.72 -12.85 -13.87
C ARG A 177 1.57 -13.84 -14.03
N LYS A 178 1.71 -15.07 -13.52
CA LYS A 178 0.64 -16.07 -13.48
C LYS A 178 -0.39 -15.84 -12.38
N LEU A 179 -0.06 -15.01 -11.39
CA LEU A 179 -0.98 -14.66 -10.33
C LEU A 179 -2.09 -13.78 -10.92
N GLU A 180 -3.33 -14.19 -10.69
CA GLU A 180 -4.53 -13.45 -11.06
C GLU A 180 -5.10 -12.70 -9.86
N GLU A 181 -4.94 -13.30 -8.67
CA GLU A 181 -5.55 -12.85 -7.43
C GLU A 181 -4.57 -12.94 -6.26
N ILE A 182 -4.58 -11.92 -5.41
CA ILE A 182 -3.88 -11.92 -4.12
C ILE A 182 -4.92 -11.72 -3.03
N ARG A 183 -4.86 -12.56 -2.00
CA ARG A 183 -5.73 -12.51 -0.84
C ARG A 183 -4.91 -12.17 0.37
N VAL A 184 -5.32 -11.14 1.09
CA VAL A 184 -4.66 -10.71 2.31
C VAL A 184 -5.64 -10.88 3.46
N THR A 185 -5.22 -11.59 4.50
CA THR A 185 -5.98 -11.78 5.73
C THR A 185 -5.29 -11.07 6.87
N SER A 186 -6.06 -10.39 7.71
CA SER A 186 -5.51 -9.58 8.80
C SER A 186 -6.50 -9.41 9.95
N GLN A 187 -6.01 -9.45 11.19
CA GLN A 187 -6.83 -9.04 12.34
C GLN A 187 -7.02 -7.53 12.34
N LYS A 188 -8.19 -7.05 12.80
CA LYS A 188 -8.47 -5.61 12.89
C LYS A 188 -7.41 -4.93 13.76
N LEU A 189 -6.75 -3.91 13.22
CA LEU A 189 -5.74 -3.16 13.97
C LEU A 189 -6.43 -2.13 14.89
N ASP A 190 -6.39 -2.35 16.19
CA ASP A 190 -6.88 -1.38 17.18
C ASP A 190 -5.71 -0.74 17.92
N LEU A 191 -5.40 0.51 17.58
CA LEU A 191 -4.27 1.24 18.13
C LEU A 191 -4.76 2.16 19.25
N ASP A 192 -4.12 2.09 20.40
CA ASP A 192 -4.34 3.05 21.48
C ASP A 192 -3.75 4.43 21.15
N LYS A 193 -4.03 5.43 22.00
CA LYS A 193 -3.53 6.81 21.80
C LYS A 193 -2.01 6.90 21.68
N LYS A 194 -1.24 6.08 22.40
CA LYS A 194 0.23 6.09 22.34
C LYS A 194 0.72 5.44 21.06
N GLN A 195 0.08 4.35 20.64
CA GLN A 195 0.37 3.64 19.40
C GLN A 195 0.00 4.47 18.17
N LEU A 196 -1.02 5.33 18.23
CA LEU A 196 -1.30 6.27 17.14
C LEU A 196 -0.20 7.32 16.95
N LEU A 197 0.52 7.68 18.02
CA LEU A 197 1.65 8.62 17.96
C LEU A 197 2.94 7.95 17.46
N SER A 198 3.11 6.66 17.74
CA SER A 198 4.24 5.85 17.29
C SER A 198 3.78 4.49 16.80
N PRO A 199 3.12 4.43 15.62
CA PRO A 199 2.55 3.19 15.15
C PRO A 199 3.67 2.24 14.73
N ARG A 200 3.57 1.01 15.20
CA ARG A 200 4.55 -0.04 14.91
C ARG A 200 4.26 -0.66 13.57
N ARG A 201 5.33 -1.01 12.86
CA ARG A 201 5.21 -1.76 11.61
C ARG A 201 4.53 -3.11 11.86
N GLN A 202 3.66 -3.51 10.95
CA GLN A 202 3.14 -4.87 10.87
C GLN A 202 4.07 -5.71 9.96
N CYS A 203 4.08 -7.01 10.18
CA CYS A 203 4.79 -7.98 9.35
C CYS A 203 3.79 -8.85 8.60
N CYS A 204 4.29 -9.62 7.63
CA CYS A 204 3.43 -10.52 6.88
C CYS A 204 4.15 -11.74 6.36
N ASP A 205 3.39 -12.81 6.25
CA ASP A 205 3.85 -14.10 5.76
C ASP A 205 3.12 -14.44 4.46
N VAL A 206 3.85 -15.01 3.50
CA VAL A 206 3.27 -15.65 2.33
C VAL A 206 2.83 -17.06 2.75
N LEU A 207 1.53 -17.32 2.69
CA LEU A 207 0.90 -18.54 3.17
C LEU A 207 0.80 -19.59 2.04
N PRO A 208 0.66 -20.88 2.38
CA PRO A 208 0.37 -21.91 1.39
C PRO A 208 -0.88 -21.56 0.58
N SER A 209 -0.75 -21.53 -0.74
CA SER A 209 -1.86 -21.17 -1.61
C SER A 209 -2.72 -22.38 -1.99
N THR A 210 -4.01 -22.12 -2.18
CA THR A 210 -4.99 -23.10 -2.69
C THR A 210 -4.84 -23.36 -4.19
N SER A 211 -4.23 -22.43 -4.95
CA SER A 211 -4.02 -22.58 -6.39
C SER A 211 -2.74 -21.87 -6.87
N ARG A 212 -2.26 -22.22 -8.07
CA ARG A 212 -1.08 -21.57 -8.66
C ARG A 212 -1.32 -20.13 -9.14
N SER A 213 -2.58 -19.72 -9.32
CA SER A 213 -2.95 -18.37 -9.75
C SER A 213 -3.35 -17.45 -8.59
N VAL A 214 -3.37 -17.98 -7.37
CA VAL A 214 -3.72 -17.25 -6.15
C VAL A 214 -2.49 -17.16 -5.26
N MET A 215 -2.28 -16.02 -4.62
CA MET A 215 -1.33 -15.86 -3.51
C MET A 215 -2.10 -15.50 -2.25
N GLU A 216 -1.81 -16.19 -1.14
CA GLU A 216 -2.42 -15.93 0.16
C GLU A 216 -1.36 -15.28 1.07
N ILE A 217 -1.72 -14.19 1.75
CA ILE A 217 -0.83 -13.42 2.63
C ILE A 217 -1.53 -13.19 3.97
N GLY A 218 -0.83 -13.43 5.07
CA GLY A 218 -1.30 -13.09 6.41
C GLY A 218 -0.54 -11.88 6.95
N ILE A 219 -1.25 -10.81 7.34
CA ILE A 219 -0.67 -9.68 8.09
C ILE A 219 -0.84 -9.94 9.59
N ARG A 220 0.24 -9.72 10.34
CA ARG A 220 0.32 -9.91 11.78
C ARG A 220 1.26 -8.89 12.43
N GLU A 221 1.31 -8.91 13.75
CA GLU A 221 2.38 -8.25 14.49
C GLU A 221 3.74 -8.89 14.15
N CYS A 222 4.78 -8.07 14.13
CA CYS A 222 6.15 -8.56 13.96
C CYS A 222 6.58 -9.30 15.22
N ASN A 223 7.33 -10.39 15.05
CA ASN A 223 7.92 -11.12 16.16
C ASN A 223 9.11 -10.33 16.74
N GLU A 224 9.48 -10.65 17.99
CA GLU A 224 10.74 -10.18 18.56
C GLU A 224 11.91 -10.63 17.66
N ASP A 225 12.83 -9.71 17.36
CA ASP A 225 14.00 -9.92 16.50
C ASP A 225 13.70 -10.36 15.05
N GLU A 226 12.49 -10.12 14.54
CA GLU A 226 12.16 -10.38 13.13
C GLU A 226 13.01 -9.47 12.23
N LEU A 227 14.11 -10.05 11.71
CA LEU A 227 15.07 -9.36 10.87
C LEU A 227 14.40 -8.92 9.58
N ILE A 228 14.22 -7.62 9.47
CA ILE A 228 14.17 -6.95 8.18
C ILE A 228 15.60 -7.05 7.63
N TYR A 229 15.77 -7.64 6.45
CA TYR A 229 17.09 -7.66 5.81
C TYR A 229 17.48 -6.19 5.48
N ILE A 230 18.31 -5.60 6.33
CA ILE A 230 18.87 -4.26 6.18
C ILE A 230 20.15 -4.41 5.37
N HIS A 231 20.43 -3.45 4.49
CA HIS A 231 21.67 -3.39 3.71
C HIS A 231 22.90 -3.58 4.63
N PRO A 232 23.90 -4.42 4.28
CA PRO A 232 25.14 -4.53 5.02
C PRO A 232 25.93 -3.22 5.08
#